data_AF-A0A530ZNF3-F1
#
_entry.id   AF-A0A530ZNF3-F1
#
_cell.length_a   1.000
_cell.length_b   1.000
_cell.length_c   1.000
_cell.angle_alpha   90.00
_cell.angle_beta   90.00
_cell.angle_gamma   90.00
#
_symmetry.space_group_name_H-M   'P 1'
#
loop_
_entity.id
_entity.type
_entity.pdbx_description
1 polymer ?
#
loop_
_entity_poly.entity_id
_entity_poly.type
_entity_poly.pdbx_seq_one_letter_code
_entity_poly.pdbx_strand_id
1 'polypeptide(L)'
;MSELRDPVTDADLDAYVDDQVDVARRIEVEAFLSARPEAAARVMSDLRTRDELRLALAGCKGMARPATADAARRLERGLARGRALRTLQRAAAVAVLVA
;
A
#
# COMPACT_ATOMS: atom_id res chain seq x y z
N MET A 1 7.13 20.31 -22.49
CA MET A 1 6.94 18.85 -22.39
C MET A 1 6.79 18.48 -20.91
N SER A 2 5.68 18.88 -20.29
CA SER A 2 5.35 18.44 -18.93
C SER A 2 4.63 17.13 -19.10
N GLU A 3 5.31 16.00 -18.88
CA GLU A 3 4.60 14.73 -18.80
C GLU A 3 3.52 14.85 -17.73
N LEU A 4 2.29 14.44 -18.09
CA LEU A 4 1.16 14.27 -17.18
C LEU A 4 1.44 13.12 -16.21
N ARG A 5 2.51 13.22 -15.41
CA ARG A 5 2.77 12.29 -14.31
C ARG A 5 1.90 12.70 -13.14
N ASP A 6 1.06 11.77 -12.70
CA ASP A 6 0.27 11.92 -11.50
C ASP A 6 1.22 12.16 -10.31
N PRO A 7 1.13 13.31 -9.62
CA PRO A 7 2.05 13.64 -8.56
C PRO A 7 1.95 12.62 -7.41
N VAL A 8 3.09 12.33 -6.78
CA VAL A 8 3.11 11.53 -5.55
C VAL A 8 2.27 12.24 -4.48
N THR A 9 1.30 11.52 -3.95
CA THR A 9 0.39 12.01 -2.92
C THR A 9 0.80 11.51 -1.54
N ASP A 10 0.25 12.11 -0.48
CA ASP A 10 0.46 11.62 0.89
C ASP A 10 -0.03 10.17 1.06
N ALA A 11 -1.10 9.79 0.35
CA ALA A 11 -1.60 8.42 0.36
C ALA A 11 -0.61 7.41 -0.26
N ASP A 12 0.19 7.83 -1.24
CA ASP A 12 1.26 6.99 -1.80
C ASP A 12 2.41 6.81 -0.80
N LEU A 13 2.68 7.82 0.05
CA LEU A 13 3.68 7.73 1.13
C LEU A 13 3.21 6.80 2.24
N ASP A 14 1.95 6.90 2.67
CA ASP A 14 1.35 5.98 3.63
C ASP A 14 1.35 4.54 3.08
N ALA A 15 0.99 4.37 1.81
CA ALA A 15 1.05 3.06 1.15
C ALA A 15 2.48 2.51 1.06
N TYR A 16 3.49 3.37 0.89
CA TYR A 16 4.90 2.97 0.93
C TYR A 16 5.30 2.47 2.32
N VAL A 17 4.93 3.20 3.38
CA VAL A 17 5.15 2.78 4.77
C VAL A 17 4.48 1.44 5.05
N ASP A 18 3.30 1.19 4.52
CA ASP A 18 2.55 -0.05 4.76
C ASP A 18 2.95 -1.24 3.87
N ASP A 19 3.95 -1.11 2.99
CA ASP A 19 4.31 -2.10 1.95
C ASP A 19 3.14 -2.39 0.97
N GLN A 20 2.23 -1.43 0.78
CA GLN A 20 1.03 -1.53 -0.08
C GLN A 20 1.15 -0.77 -1.41
N VAL A 21 2.29 -0.14 -1.68
CA VAL A 21 2.59 0.49 -2.97
C VAL A 21 2.99 -0.55 -4.01
N ASP A 22 2.47 -0.44 -5.24
CA ASP A 22 2.92 -1.31 -6.33
C ASP A 22 4.35 -0.96 -6.78
N VAL A 23 5.01 -1.89 -7.48
CA VAL A 23 6.43 -1.76 -7.84
C VAL A 23 6.71 -0.54 -8.72
N ALA A 24 5.81 -0.21 -9.67
CA ALA A 24 6.01 0.93 -10.55
C ALA A 24 5.89 2.24 -9.77
N ARG A 25 4.84 2.35 -8.94
CA ARG A 25 4.63 3.53 -8.08
C ARG A 25 5.73 3.67 -7.02
N ARG A 26 6.31 2.58 -6.53
CA ARG A 26 7.43 2.60 -5.58
C ARG A 26 8.64 3.37 -6.10
N ILE A 27 8.97 3.19 -7.38
CA ILE A 27 10.09 3.90 -8.03
C ILE A 27 9.85 5.41 -8.03
N GLU A 28 8.62 5.83 -8.31
CA GLU A 28 8.24 7.25 -8.30
C GLU A 28 8.29 7.85 -6.88
N VAL A 29 7.80 7.10 -5.89
CA VAL A 29 7.89 7.50 -4.47
C VAL A 29 9.35 7.62 -4.03
N GLU A 30 10.21 6.66 -4.36
CA GLU A 30 11.63 6.71 -4.01
C GLU A 30 12.36 7.89 -4.67
N ALA A 31 12.04 8.18 -5.94
CA ALA A 31 12.53 9.38 -6.61
C ALA A 31 12.03 10.65 -5.89
N PHE A 32 10.76 10.72 -5.52
CA PHE A 32 10.18 11.85 -4.79
C PHE A 32 10.86 12.07 -3.42
N LEU A 33 11.13 11.00 -2.68
CA LEU A 33 11.79 11.03 -1.37
C LEU A 33 13.26 11.43 -1.50
N SER A 34 13.97 10.95 -2.52
CA SER A 34 15.36 11.34 -2.78
C SER A 34 15.52 12.85 -3.02
N ALA A 35 14.51 13.47 -3.62
CA ALA A 35 14.47 14.91 -3.88
C ALA A 35 13.98 15.75 -2.69
N ARG A 36 13.47 15.13 -1.62
CA ARG A 36 12.83 15.80 -0.48
C ARG A 36 13.25 15.16 0.85
N PRO A 37 14.41 15.57 1.40
CA PRO A 37 14.97 14.95 2.60
C PRO A 37 14.04 15.09 3.83
N GLU A 38 13.27 16.17 3.94
CA GLU A 38 12.31 16.34 5.03
C GLU A 38 11.16 15.33 4.95
N ALA A 39 10.69 15.01 3.75
CA ALA A 39 9.66 13.99 3.55
C ALA A 39 10.23 12.59 3.81
N ALA A 40 11.46 12.32 3.34
CA ALA A 40 12.16 11.08 3.64
C ALA A 40 12.34 10.86 5.14
N ALA A 41 12.73 11.91 5.90
CA ALA A 41 12.87 11.82 7.34
C ALA A 41 11.55 11.44 8.05
N ARG A 42 10.41 11.99 7.60
CA ARG A 42 9.09 11.61 8.13
C ARG A 42 8.77 10.14 7.84
N VAL A 43 8.89 9.70 6.59
CA VAL A 43 8.66 8.30 6.19
C VAL A 43 9.54 7.33 6.99
N MET A 44 10.79 7.67 7.25
CA MET A 44 11.68 6.84 8.07
C MET A 44 11.23 6.74 9.53
N SER A 45 10.66 7.81 10.10
CA SER A 45 10.06 7.79 11.43
C SER A 45 8.83 6.86 11.48
N ASP A 46 8.01 6.90 10.43
CA ASP A 46 6.80 6.10 10.35
C ASP A 46 7.14 4.61 10.16
N LEU A 47 8.13 4.30 9.31
CA LEU A 47 8.67 2.95 9.14
C LEU A 47 9.20 2.39 10.46
N ARG A 48 9.94 3.20 11.22
CA ARG A 48 10.42 2.80 12.55
C ARG A 48 9.26 2.47 13.48
N THR A 49 8.24 3.33 13.55
CA THR A 49 7.06 3.13 14.40
C THR A 49 6.33 1.84 14.01
N ARG A 50 6.12 1.61 12.71
CA ARG A 50 5.53 0.37 12.17
C ARG A 50 6.32 -0.85 12.59
N ASP A 51 7.65 -0.80 12.51
CA ASP A 51 8.51 -1.94 12.87
C ASP A 51 8.54 -2.20 14.38
N GLU A 52 8.53 -1.16 15.21
CA GLU A 52 8.37 -1.26 16.67
C GLU A 52 7.02 -1.91 17.03
N LEU A 53 5.94 -1.52 16.36
CA LEU A 53 4.61 -2.14 16.53
C LEU A 53 4.62 -3.60 16.10
N ARG A 54 5.18 -3.91 14.93
CA ARG A 54 5.31 -5.29 14.42
C ARG A 54 6.09 -6.16 15.42
N LEU A 55 7.17 -5.63 16.00
CA LEU A 55 7.96 -6.32 17.02
C LEU A 55 7.17 -6.55 18.30
N ALA A 56 6.51 -5.51 18.84
CA ALA A 56 5.71 -5.60 20.06
C ALA A 56 4.56 -6.62 19.93
N LEU A 57 3.95 -6.68 18.75
CA LEU A 57 2.82 -7.59 18.45
C LEU A 57 3.25 -8.99 18.01
N ALA A 58 4.53 -9.22 17.68
CA ALA A 58 5.01 -10.51 17.19
C ALA A 58 4.74 -11.66 18.18
N GLY A 59 4.78 -11.38 19.50
CA GLY A 59 4.47 -12.34 20.56
C GLY A 59 2.96 -12.61 20.76
N CYS A 60 2.08 -11.75 20.24
CA CYS A 60 0.63 -11.86 20.40
C CYS A 60 -0.05 -12.77 19.35
N LYS A 61 0.73 -13.33 18.41
CA LYS A 61 0.22 -14.08 17.25
C LYS A 61 -0.63 -15.32 17.61
N GLY A 62 -0.52 -15.83 18.84
CA GLY A 62 -1.32 -16.95 19.35
C GLY A 62 -2.65 -16.57 20.02
N MET A 63 -2.95 -15.28 20.20
CA MET A 63 -4.11 -14.81 20.99
C MET A 63 -5.36 -14.48 20.16
N ALA A 64 -5.36 -14.80 18.87
CA ALA A 64 -6.51 -14.60 18.02
C ALA A 64 -7.65 -15.54 18.45
N ARG A 65 -8.76 -14.97 18.93
CA ARG A 65 -9.98 -15.75 19.18
C ARG A 65 -10.42 -16.40 17.86
N PRO A 66 -10.78 -17.70 17.84
CA PRO A 66 -11.13 -18.41 16.60
C PRO A 66 -12.31 -17.75 15.85
N ALA A 67 -13.28 -17.21 16.58
CA ALA A 67 -14.39 -16.47 15.98
C ALA A 67 -13.95 -15.22 15.19
N THR A 68 -12.96 -14.46 15.69
CA THR A 68 -12.40 -13.30 14.99
C THR A 68 -11.55 -13.72 13.79
N ALA A 69 -10.86 -14.86 13.87
CA ALA A 69 -10.07 -15.39 12.76
C ALA A 69 -10.96 -15.78 11.56
N ASP A 70 -12.11 -16.40 11.80
CA ASP A 70 -13.02 -16.80 10.72
C ASP A 70 -13.77 -15.61 10.10
N ALA A 71 -14.15 -14.62 10.92
CA ALA A 71 -14.68 -13.35 10.41
C ALA A 71 -13.65 -12.62 9.53
N ALA A 72 -12.38 -12.54 9.98
CA ALA A 72 -11.28 -11.96 9.22
C ALA A 72 -11.06 -12.70 7.89
N ARG A 73 -11.05 -14.05 7.89
CA ARG A 73 -10.95 -14.85 6.65
C ARG A 73 -12.09 -14.62 5.66
N ARG A 74 -13.31 -14.34 6.14
CA ARG A 74 -14.45 -14.01 5.28
C ARG A 74 -14.29 -12.61 4.68
N LEU A 75 -13.83 -11.65 5.47
CA LEU A 75 -13.54 -10.29 5.03
C LEU A 75 -12.39 -10.27 4.00
N GLU A 76 -11.30 -10.98 4.27
CA GLU A 76 -10.14 -11.09 3.39
C GLU A 76 -10.54 -11.62 2.00
N ARG A 77 -11.39 -12.66 1.96
CA ARG A 77 -11.96 -13.19 0.71
C ARG A 77 -12.83 -12.17 -0.02
N GLY A 78 -13.58 -11.33 0.69
CA GLY A 78 -14.37 -10.24 0.10
C GLY A 78 -13.50 -9.12 -0.48
N LEU A 79 -12.47 -8.69 0.26
CA LEU A 79 -11.56 -7.62 -0.14
C LEU A 79 -10.64 -8.06 -1.29
N ALA A 80 -10.15 -9.30 -1.28
CA ALA A 80 -9.38 -9.86 -2.39
C ALA A 80 -10.17 -9.83 -3.71
N ARG A 81 -11.46 -10.18 -3.67
CA ARG A 81 -12.36 -10.04 -4.83
C ARG A 81 -12.52 -8.59 -5.26
N GLY A 82 -12.68 -7.65 -4.31
CA GLY A 82 -12.77 -6.22 -4.61
C GLY A 82 -11.51 -5.65 -5.27
N ARG A 83 -10.32 -6.09 -4.85
CA ARG A 83 -9.04 -5.73 -5.50
C ARG A 83 -8.94 -6.32 -6.90
N ALA A 84 -9.27 -7.61 -7.07
CA ALA A 84 -9.28 -8.27 -8.37
C ALA A 84 -10.27 -7.62 -9.36
N LEU A 85 -11.45 -7.19 -8.89
CA LEU A 85 -12.42 -6.48 -9.73
C LEU A 85 -11.89 -5.10 -10.16
N ARG A 86 -11.21 -4.37 -9.26
CA ARG A 86 -10.57 -3.09 -9.60
C ARG A 86 -9.44 -3.24 -10.61
N THR A 87 -8.62 -4.27 -10.50
CA THR A 87 -7.57 -4.54 -11.50
C THR A 87 -8.18 -4.91 -12.86
N LEU A 88 -9.26 -5.69 -12.87
CA LEU A 88 -10.01 -6.02 -14.10
C LEU A 88 -10.66 -4.78 -14.73
N GLN A 89 -11.25 -3.89 -13.94
CA GLN A 89 -11.81 -2.62 -14.41
C GLN A 89 -10.74 -1.72 -15.03
N ARG A 90 -9.56 -1.62 -14.40
CA ARG A 90 -8.43 -0.88 -14.97
C ARG A 90 -7.94 -1.50 -16.29
N ALA A 91 -7.83 -2.83 -16.35
CA ALA A 91 -7.44 -3.53 -17.58
C ALA A 91 -8.48 -3.34 -18.71
N ALA A 92 -9.78 -3.40 -18.39
CA ALA A 92 -10.85 -3.15 -19.35
C ALA A 92 -10.84 -1.70 -19.85
N ALA A 93 -10.60 -0.71 -18.96
CA ALA A 93 -10.47 0.69 -19.36
C ALA A 93 -9.29 0.91 -20.31
N VAL A 94 -8.14 0.26 -20.07
CA VAL A 94 -6.99 0.28 -20.99
C VAL A 94 -7.33 -0.39 -22.32
N ALA A 95 -8.00 -1.55 -22.30
CA ALA A 95 -8.39 -2.25 -23.52
C ALA A 95 -9.36 -1.44 -24.40
N VAL A 96 -10.32 -0.73 -23.79
CA VAL A 96 -11.24 0.18 -24.49
C VAL A 96 -10.51 1.39 -25.05
N LEU A 97 -9.47 1.88 -24.39
CA LEU A 97 -8.71 3.05 -24.84
C LEU A 97 -7.74 2.72 -25.99
N VAL A 98 -7.35 1.45 -26.14
CA VAL A 98 -6.43 0.97 -27.19
C VAL A 98 -7.19 0.43 -28.43
N ALA A 99 -8.49 0.14 -28.30
CA ALA A 99 -9.36 -0.30 -29.39
C ALA A 99 -9.94 0.88 -30.18
#